data_AF-A0A3M6VJB0-F1
#
_entry.id   AF-A0A3M6VJB0-F1
#
_cell.length_a   1.000
_cell.length_b   1.000
_cell.length_c   1.000
_cell.angle_alpha   90.00
_cell.angle_beta   90.00
_cell.angle_gamma   90.00
#
_symmetry.space_group_name_H-M   'P 1'
#
loop_
_entity.id
_entity.type
_entity.pdbx_description
1 polymer ?
#
loop_
_entity_poly.entity_id
_entity_poly.type
_entity_poly.pdbx_seq_one_letter_code
_entity_poly.pdbx_strand_id
1 'polypeptide(L)'
;MPTENTADQHAALSLSFTALCSVLKAVESTSKSDKKLELLFSANLRAQVGEGDLYPLIRLVLPQLDRDRTYMLKEKKIAKIYIQVLGLAPISKDAQKLEHFNDPKIVDSKSVGDFAAVLYEVVLYRSGTSKSKLKHTIQDVNELLNYLVQADSNTARKKVFMKLATEYTAEEQKWIIRVVLKDLKIGLRHERVLQFIHPDAMEMYNHTNDLHKVCTDLRNSAVRYVPQLEPFQVFTPMLAKRVNFGECISAINDDVFVVEPKLDGERITCHVKGKEVQYISRNGTNYTENYGPSIKPHVLSQLELGVDCILDGEMMMWDNTEYRLREFGLLTNTANAARKGRSNEPMVMLCCMGRGLPRRRSESETTDTGGF
;
A
#
# COMPACT_ATOMS: atom_id res chain seq x y z
N MET A 1 -20.54 -32.60 -22.89
CA MET A 1 -19.64 -31.64 -22.22
C MET A 1 -20.50 -30.44 -21.86
N PRO A 2 -20.74 -30.17 -20.57
CA PRO A 2 -21.50 -29.00 -20.18
C PRO A 2 -20.63 -27.77 -20.45
N THR A 3 -21.18 -26.85 -21.23
CA THR A 3 -20.63 -25.52 -21.47
C THR A 3 -20.47 -24.80 -20.14
N GLU A 4 -19.23 -24.68 -19.66
CA GLU A 4 -18.91 -23.79 -18.54
C GLU A 4 -19.37 -22.40 -18.91
N ASN A 5 -20.35 -21.93 -18.15
CA ASN A 5 -20.89 -20.60 -18.23
C ASN A 5 -19.74 -19.65 -17.84
N THR A 6 -19.06 -19.05 -18.81
CA THR A 6 -18.14 -17.93 -18.58
C THR A 6 -18.96 -16.76 -18.06
N ALA A 7 -19.38 -16.84 -16.80
CA ALA A 7 -19.83 -15.70 -16.04
C ALA A 7 -18.74 -14.64 -16.17
N ASP A 8 -19.15 -13.45 -16.61
CA ASP A 8 -18.27 -12.36 -17.03
C ASP A 8 -17.18 -12.12 -15.97
N GLN A 9 -15.96 -12.61 -16.24
CA GLN A 9 -14.81 -12.46 -15.34
C GLN A 9 -14.53 -10.98 -15.05
N HIS A 10 -15.09 -10.08 -15.86
CA HIS A 10 -14.93 -8.65 -15.81
C HIS A 10 -16.22 -7.91 -15.41
N ALA A 11 -17.23 -8.60 -14.85
CA ALA A 11 -18.50 -7.98 -14.45
C ALA A 11 -18.31 -6.72 -13.59
N ALA A 12 -17.32 -6.72 -12.69
CA ALA A 12 -16.97 -5.57 -11.85
C ALA A 12 -16.59 -4.31 -12.65
N LEU A 13 -15.99 -4.47 -13.84
CA LEU A 13 -15.61 -3.34 -14.71
C LEU A 13 -16.83 -2.60 -15.26
N SER A 14 -17.94 -3.32 -15.50
CA SER A 14 -19.18 -2.76 -16.04
C SER A 14 -20.04 -2.02 -15.01
N LEU A 15 -19.72 -2.14 -13.71
CA LEU A 15 -20.48 -1.51 -12.64
C LEU A 15 -20.47 0.01 -12.76
N SER A 16 -21.59 0.64 -12.45
CA SER A 16 -21.71 2.10 -12.45
C SER A 16 -20.87 2.72 -11.34
N PHE A 17 -19.98 3.65 -11.71
CA PHE A 17 -19.20 4.41 -10.74
C PHE A 17 -20.09 5.35 -9.90
N THR A 18 -21.12 5.95 -10.51
CA THR A 18 -22.10 6.77 -9.78
C THR A 18 -22.82 5.97 -8.68
N ALA A 19 -23.13 4.69 -8.94
CA ALA A 19 -23.70 3.81 -7.93
C ALA A 19 -22.70 3.52 -6.81
N LEU A 20 -21.42 3.26 -7.15
CA LEU A 20 -20.35 3.10 -6.15
C LEU A 20 -20.19 4.35 -5.27
N CYS A 21 -20.19 5.56 -5.85
CA CYS A 21 -20.13 6.81 -5.10
C CYS A 21 -21.28 6.94 -4.09
N SER A 22 -22.49 6.55 -4.50
CA SER A 22 -23.67 6.56 -3.62
C SER A 22 -23.51 5.59 -2.45
N VAL A 23 -22.97 4.40 -2.70
CA VAL A 23 -22.63 3.43 -1.64
C VAL A 23 -21.56 3.99 -0.71
N LEU A 24 -20.47 4.54 -1.25
CA LEU A 24 -19.38 5.11 -0.44
C LEU A 24 -19.86 6.27 0.45
N LYS A 25 -20.81 7.09 -0.01
CA LYS A 25 -21.46 8.14 0.79
C LYS A 25 -22.34 7.57 1.91
N ALA A 26 -23.08 6.49 1.64
CA ALA A 26 -23.84 5.79 2.67
C ALA A 26 -22.91 5.15 3.71
N VAL A 27 -21.77 4.61 3.27
CA VAL A 27 -20.73 4.04 4.14
C VAL A 27 -20.07 5.10 5.01
N GLU A 28 -19.71 6.26 4.44
CA GLU A 28 -19.14 7.41 5.16
C GLU A 28 -20.06 7.91 6.27
N SER A 29 -21.37 7.95 6.02
CA SER A 29 -22.36 8.41 7.00
C SER A 29 -22.79 7.35 8.04
N THR A 30 -22.42 6.09 7.82
CA THR A 30 -22.70 4.99 8.75
C THR A 30 -21.65 4.95 9.86
N SER A 31 -22.05 4.69 11.11
CA SER A 31 -21.10 4.59 12.24
C SER A 31 -20.57 3.17 12.45
N LYS A 32 -21.44 2.17 12.39
CA LYS A 32 -21.11 0.76 12.69
C LYS A 32 -20.34 0.10 11.56
N SER A 33 -19.18 -0.51 11.87
CA SER A 33 -18.30 -1.17 10.89
C SER A 33 -19.00 -2.27 10.09
N ASP A 34 -19.84 -3.06 10.73
CA ASP A 34 -20.42 -4.25 10.08
C ASP A 34 -21.48 -3.83 9.05
N LYS A 35 -22.29 -2.81 9.38
CA LYS A 35 -23.23 -2.18 8.45
C LYS A 35 -22.50 -1.55 7.26
N LYS A 36 -21.32 -0.97 7.47
CA LYS A 36 -20.51 -0.44 6.36
C LYS A 36 -20.08 -1.53 5.39
N LEU A 37 -19.68 -2.70 5.90
CA LEU A 37 -19.32 -3.86 5.07
C LEU A 37 -20.53 -4.41 4.32
N GLU A 38 -21.69 -4.52 4.97
CA GLU A 38 -22.95 -4.92 4.31
C GLU A 38 -23.37 -3.98 3.17
N LEU A 39 -23.15 -2.67 3.33
CA LEU A 39 -23.38 -1.68 2.27
C LEU A 39 -22.41 -1.84 1.10
N LEU A 40 -21.11 -1.97 1.38
CA LEU A 40 -20.07 -2.17 0.35
C LEU A 40 -20.27 -3.48 -0.41
N PHE A 41 -20.66 -4.54 0.28
CA PHE A 41 -20.79 -5.91 -0.25
C PHE A 41 -22.23 -6.40 -0.21
N SER A 42 -23.14 -5.54 -0.64
CA SER A 42 -24.57 -5.86 -0.67
C SER A 42 -24.87 -7.09 -1.53
N ALA A 43 -25.99 -7.78 -1.23
CA ALA A 43 -26.45 -8.90 -2.02
C ALA A 43 -26.63 -8.55 -3.52
N ASN A 44 -27.05 -7.31 -3.81
CA ASN A 44 -27.17 -6.83 -5.18
C ASN A 44 -25.81 -6.71 -5.89
N LEU A 45 -24.78 -6.19 -5.22
CA LEU A 45 -23.43 -6.16 -5.79
C LEU A 45 -22.93 -7.59 -6.05
N ARG A 46 -23.10 -8.49 -5.08
CA ARG A 46 -22.70 -9.90 -5.24
C ARG A 46 -23.43 -10.58 -6.41
N ALA A 47 -24.72 -10.29 -6.59
CA ALA A 47 -25.49 -10.82 -7.72
C ALA A 47 -25.02 -10.24 -9.07
N GLN A 48 -24.60 -8.97 -9.11
CA GLN A 48 -24.09 -8.35 -10.33
C GLN A 48 -22.70 -8.83 -10.72
N VAL A 49 -21.81 -9.06 -9.73
CA VAL A 49 -20.43 -9.51 -10.00
C VAL A 49 -20.33 -11.03 -10.12
N GLY A 50 -21.18 -11.79 -9.42
CA GLY A 50 -21.10 -13.24 -9.35
C GLY A 50 -19.73 -13.71 -8.84
N GLU A 51 -19.13 -14.67 -9.54
CA GLU A 51 -17.77 -15.19 -9.29
C GLU A 51 -16.69 -14.43 -10.10
N GLY A 52 -17.04 -13.27 -10.67
CA GLY A 52 -16.14 -12.42 -11.43
C GLY A 52 -15.03 -11.80 -10.57
N ASP A 53 -14.01 -11.24 -11.23
CA ASP A 53 -12.91 -10.58 -10.55
C ASP A 53 -13.35 -9.29 -9.84
N LEU A 54 -13.17 -9.24 -8.52
CA LEU A 54 -13.48 -8.06 -7.71
C LEU A 54 -12.34 -7.03 -7.70
N TYR A 55 -11.14 -7.36 -8.19
CA TYR A 55 -9.98 -6.47 -8.12
C TYR A 55 -10.24 -5.05 -8.64
N PRO A 56 -10.90 -4.83 -9.80
CA PRO A 56 -11.14 -3.48 -10.32
C PRO A 56 -11.96 -2.58 -9.39
N LEU A 57 -12.84 -3.17 -8.57
CA LEU A 57 -13.61 -2.49 -7.55
C LEU A 57 -12.80 -2.33 -6.25
N ILE A 58 -12.19 -3.41 -5.75
CA ILE A 58 -11.49 -3.41 -4.46
C ILE A 58 -10.31 -2.45 -4.45
N ARG A 59 -9.58 -2.31 -5.56
CA ARG A 59 -8.50 -1.32 -5.66
C ARG A 59 -8.96 0.14 -5.55
N LEU A 60 -10.25 0.42 -5.82
CA LEU A 60 -10.85 1.75 -5.58
C LEU A 60 -11.35 1.90 -4.14
N VAL A 61 -11.79 0.81 -3.51
CA VAL A 61 -12.23 0.77 -2.11
C VAL A 61 -11.06 0.78 -1.12
N LEU A 62 -9.93 0.18 -1.50
CA LEU A 62 -8.69 0.10 -0.71
C LEU A 62 -7.51 0.72 -1.47
N PRO A 63 -7.57 2.00 -1.85
CA PRO A 63 -6.54 2.62 -2.69
C PRO A 63 -5.16 2.68 -2.02
N GLN A 64 -5.09 2.62 -0.69
CA GLN A 64 -3.85 2.50 0.07
C GLN A 64 -3.12 1.16 -0.14
N LEU A 65 -3.83 0.11 -0.54
CA LEU A 65 -3.25 -1.20 -0.87
C LEU A 65 -2.95 -1.36 -2.37
N ASP A 66 -3.38 -0.41 -3.21
CA ASP A 66 -3.05 -0.38 -4.63
C ASP A 66 -1.59 0.04 -4.83
N ARG A 67 -0.72 -0.93 -5.11
CA ARG A 67 0.72 -0.70 -5.30
C ARG A 67 1.08 -0.39 -6.75
N ASP A 68 0.28 -0.85 -7.71
CA ASP A 68 0.50 -0.62 -9.14
C ASP A 68 0.45 0.86 -9.51
N ARG A 69 -0.41 1.64 -8.84
CA ARG A 69 -0.64 3.05 -9.15
C ARG A 69 -0.01 3.98 -8.12
N THR A 70 0.98 4.76 -8.56
CA THR A 70 1.55 5.85 -7.77
C THR A 70 1.43 7.18 -8.51
N TYR A 71 0.56 8.06 -8.03
CA TYR A 71 0.19 9.29 -8.74
C TYR A 71 1.19 10.45 -8.58
N MET A 72 2.02 10.46 -7.53
CA MET A 72 2.92 11.57 -7.20
C MET A 72 2.18 12.94 -7.12
N LEU A 73 0.97 12.90 -6.55
CA LEU A 73 0.09 14.04 -6.35
C LEU A 73 -0.24 14.19 -4.86
N LYS A 74 -0.24 15.44 -4.41
CA LYS A 74 -0.66 15.87 -3.07
C LYS A 74 -1.65 17.02 -3.21
N GLU A 75 -2.39 17.29 -2.16
CA GLU A 75 -3.47 18.26 -2.05
C GLU A 75 -3.10 19.60 -2.68
N LYS A 76 -1.94 20.18 -2.30
CA LYS A 76 -1.46 21.46 -2.84
C LYS A 76 -1.26 21.46 -4.36
N LYS A 77 -0.78 20.36 -4.93
CA LYS A 77 -0.57 20.24 -6.39
C LYS A 77 -1.91 20.04 -7.11
N ILE A 78 -2.80 19.24 -6.53
CA ILE A 78 -4.16 19.03 -7.05
C ILE A 78 -4.96 20.35 -7.01
N ALA A 79 -4.89 21.11 -5.92
CA ALA A 79 -5.51 22.43 -5.76
C ALA A 79 -5.11 23.38 -6.90
N LYS A 80 -3.80 23.52 -7.15
CA LYS A 80 -3.28 24.36 -8.24
C LYS A 80 -3.79 23.94 -9.62
N ILE A 81 -3.89 22.64 -9.88
CA ILE A 81 -4.42 22.14 -11.15
C ILE A 81 -5.91 22.48 -11.26
N TYR A 82 -6.70 22.26 -10.21
CA TYR A 82 -8.13 22.59 -10.20
C TYR A 82 -8.40 24.08 -10.36
N ILE A 83 -7.63 24.95 -9.69
CA ILE A 83 -7.74 26.42 -9.84
C ILE A 83 -7.56 26.81 -11.32
N GLN A 84 -6.57 26.23 -12.00
CA GLN A 84 -6.34 26.48 -13.42
C GLN A 84 -7.41 25.88 -14.33
N VAL A 85 -7.90 24.68 -14.03
CA VAL A 85 -8.91 23.96 -14.83
C VAL A 85 -10.28 24.63 -14.72
N LEU A 86 -10.65 25.07 -13.52
CA LEU A 86 -11.92 25.74 -13.23
C LEU A 86 -11.91 27.24 -13.57
N GLY A 87 -10.76 27.78 -14.00
CA GLY A 87 -10.58 29.19 -14.33
C GLY A 87 -10.79 30.13 -13.14
N LEU A 88 -10.38 29.70 -11.94
CA LEU A 88 -10.54 30.52 -10.73
C LEU A 88 -9.46 31.60 -10.68
N ALA A 89 -9.87 32.84 -10.36
CA ALA A 89 -8.91 33.88 -10.00
C ALA A 89 -8.17 33.46 -8.71
N PRO A 90 -6.84 33.57 -8.62
CA PRO A 90 -6.08 33.15 -7.44
C PRO A 90 -6.55 33.79 -6.13
N ILE A 91 -7.06 35.02 -6.19
CA ILE A 91 -7.57 35.77 -5.03
C ILE A 91 -9.00 35.40 -4.64
N SER A 92 -9.70 34.60 -5.46
CA SER A 92 -11.10 34.25 -5.21
C SER A 92 -11.24 33.39 -3.96
N LYS A 93 -12.39 33.52 -3.26
CA LYS A 93 -12.69 32.71 -2.06
C LYS A 93 -12.53 31.21 -2.32
N ASP A 94 -12.99 30.74 -3.47
CA ASP A 94 -12.89 29.32 -3.85
C ASP A 94 -11.44 28.87 -4.07
N ALA A 95 -10.61 29.68 -4.75
CA ALA A 95 -9.19 29.36 -4.90
C ALA A 95 -8.47 29.32 -3.55
N GLN A 96 -8.74 30.29 -2.68
CA GLN A 96 -8.18 30.34 -1.32
C GLN A 96 -8.61 29.14 -0.49
N LYS A 97 -9.87 28.71 -0.56
CA LYS A 97 -10.35 27.48 0.09
C LYS A 97 -9.60 26.23 -0.38
N LEU A 98 -9.33 26.10 -1.69
CA LEU A 98 -8.59 24.96 -2.21
C LEU A 98 -7.12 24.96 -1.81
N GLU A 99 -6.45 26.12 -1.83
CA GLU A 99 -5.03 26.22 -1.44
C GLU A 99 -4.81 26.05 0.07
N HIS A 100 -5.76 26.55 0.87
CA HIS A 100 -5.70 26.58 2.34
C HIS A 100 -6.82 25.74 2.96
N PHE A 101 -7.06 24.55 2.41
CA PHE A 101 -8.16 23.66 2.81
C PHE A 101 -8.16 23.25 4.30
N ASN A 102 -7.03 23.41 4.98
CA ASN A 102 -6.82 23.07 6.38
C ASN A 102 -6.84 24.28 7.33
N ASP A 103 -7.01 25.50 6.82
CA ASP A 103 -7.10 26.70 7.64
C ASP A 103 -8.57 26.96 8.04
N PRO A 104 -8.92 26.84 9.34
CA PRO A 104 -10.29 27.06 9.81
C PRO A 104 -10.74 28.52 9.69
N LYS A 105 -9.83 29.48 9.46
CA LYS A 105 -10.18 30.87 9.17
C LYS A 105 -10.66 31.07 7.74
N ILE A 106 -10.28 30.17 6.82
CA ILE A 106 -10.61 30.25 5.39
C ILE A 106 -11.74 29.28 5.04
N VAL A 107 -11.70 28.06 5.59
CA VAL A 107 -12.75 27.05 5.42
C VAL A 107 -13.64 27.03 6.65
N ASP A 108 -14.73 27.79 6.57
CA ASP A 108 -15.79 27.81 7.58
C ASP A 108 -16.84 26.71 7.32
N SER A 109 -16.39 25.46 7.27
CA SER A 109 -17.27 24.29 7.13
C SER A 109 -16.69 23.09 7.86
N LYS A 110 -17.52 22.05 8.06
CA LYS A 110 -17.08 20.77 8.63
C LYS A 110 -16.06 20.04 7.75
N SER A 111 -15.82 20.52 6.53
CA SER A 111 -14.87 19.94 5.57
C SER A 111 -13.43 20.41 5.78
N VAL A 112 -13.18 21.35 6.71
CA VAL A 112 -11.82 21.82 7.01
C VAL A 112 -10.87 20.64 7.32
N GLY A 113 -9.72 20.62 6.66
CA GLY A 113 -8.74 19.53 6.76
C GLY A 113 -9.02 18.32 5.86
N ASP A 114 -10.15 18.25 5.16
CA ASP A 114 -10.42 17.26 4.11
C ASP A 114 -10.49 17.93 2.74
N PHE A 115 -9.37 17.89 2.02
CA PHE A 115 -9.25 18.52 0.70
C PHE A 115 -10.33 18.06 -0.30
N ALA A 116 -10.68 16.77 -0.31
CA ALA A 116 -11.66 16.25 -1.25
C ALA A 116 -13.09 16.74 -0.92
N ALA A 117 -13.41 16.89 0.36
CA ALA A 117 -14.69 17.47 0.80
C ALA A 117 -14.76 18.98 0.50
N VAL A 118 -13.66 19.73 0.71
CA VAL A 118 -13.58 21.15 0.33
C VAL A 118 -13.73 21.32 -1.19
N LEU A 119 -13.07 20.46 -1.97
CA LEU A 119 -13.20 20.46 -3.43
C LEU A 119 -14.64 20.19 -3.86
N TYR A 120 -15.32 19.23 -3.23
CA TYR A 120 -16.73 18.94 -3.49
C TYR A 120 -17.61 20.19 -3.31
N GLU A 121 -17.44 20.94 -2.21
CA GLU A 121 -18.20 22.17 -1.95
C GLU A 121 -18.00 23.21 -3.06
N VAL A 122 -16.75 23.43 -3.48
CA VAL A 122 -16.39 24.38 -4.55
C VAL A 122 -16.97 23.95 -5.90
N VAL A 123 -16.84 22.67 -6.25
CA VAL A 123 -17.30 22.16 -7.55
C VAL A 123 -18.83 22.09 -7.62
N LEU A 124 -19.50 21.72 -6.52
CA LEU A 124 -20.96 21.64 -6.46
C LEU A 124 -21.62 22.99 -6.71
N TYR A 125 -21.11 24.07 -6.10
CA TYR A 125 -21.67 25.41 -6.28
C TYR A 125 -21.52 25.94 -7.71
N ARG A 126 -20.48 25.49 -8.44
CA ARG A 126 -20.18 25.92 -9.82
C ARG A 126 -20.84 25.05 -10.87
N SER A 127 -21.20 23.82 -10.52
CA SER A 127 -21.81 22.86 -11.44
C SER A 127 -23.30 23.11 -11.51
N GLY A 128 -23.77 23.85 -12.53
CA GLY A 128 -25.19 24.09 -12.79
C GLY A 128 -26.01 22.84 -13.14
N THR A 129 -25.41 21.64 -13.08
CA THR A 129 -26.06 20.37 -13.41
C THR A 129 -25.71 19.34 -12.33
N SER A 130 -26.72 18.88 -11.59
CA SER A 130 -26.56 17.85 -10.55
C SER A 130 -26.42 16.42 -11.12
N LYS A 131 -26.56 16.24 -12.44
CA LYS A 131 -26.53 14.94 -13.11
C LYS A 131 -25.29 14.83 -13.99
N SER A 132 -24.65 13.67 -13.95
CA SER A 132 -23.51 13.38 -14.83
C SER A 132 -23.96 13.48 -16.29
N LYS A 133 -23.11 14.07 -17.13
CA LYS A 133 -23.32 14.09 -18.58
C LYS A 133 -23.12 12.70 -19.20
N LEU A 134 -22.31 11.86 -18.55
CA LEU A 134 -21.94 10.52 -19.01
C LEU A 134 -22.10 9.50 -17.88
N LYS A 135 -22.53 8.28 -18.21
CA LYS A 135 -22.57 7.18 -17.23
C LYS A 135 -21.21 6.50 -17.20
N HIS A 136 -20.38 6.87 -16.23
CA HIS A 136 -19.06 6.25 -16.05
C HIS A 136 -19.17 4.91 -15.33
N THR A 137 -18.38 3.96 -15.81
CA THR A 137 -18.19 2.65 -15.22
C THR A 137 -16.93 2.60 -14.35
N ILE A 138 -16.75 1.51 -13.60
CA ILE A 138 -15.51 1.24 -12.87
C ILE A 138 -14.32 1.12 -13.84
N GLN A 139 -14.53 0.60 -15.05
CA GLN A 139 -13.50 0.58 -16.09
C GLN A 139 -13.03 1.98 -16.46
N ASP A 140 -13.96 2.88 -16.78
CA ASP A 140 -13.65 4.26 -17.20
C ASP A 140 -12.78 4.99 -16.16
N VAL A 141 -13.11 4.80 -14.87
CA VAL A 141 -12.36 5.39 -13.77
C VAL A 141 -10.99 4.75 -13.61
N ASN A 142 -10.88 3.42 -13.73
CA ASN A 142 -9.57 2.76 -13.66
C ASN A 142 -8.66 3.19 -14.82
N GLU A 143 -9.18 3.31 -16.03
CA GLU A 143 -8.43 3.81 -17.19
C GLU A 143 -8.03 5.28 -17.01
N LEU A 144 -8.92 6.14 -16.53
CA LEU A 144 -8.62 7.53 -16.20
C LEU A 144 -7.46 7.64 -15.21
N LEU A 145 -7.47 6.81 -14.16
CA LEU A 145 -6.41 6.75 -13.16
C LEU A 145 -5.10 6.18 -13.74
N ASN A 146 -5.16 5.21 -14.65
CA ASN A 146 -3.99 4.72 -15.37
C ASN A 146 -3.35 5.82 -16.23
N TYR A 147 -4.16 6.59 -16.96
CA TYR A 147 -3.66 7.77 -17.70
C TYR A 147 -3.05 8.82 -16.77
N LEU A 148 -3.61 9.00 -15.57
CA LEU A 148 -3.06 9.93 -14.59
C LEU A 148 -1.67 9.49 -14.07
N VAL A 149 -1.45 8.18 -13.89
CA VAL A 149 -0.13 7.62 -13.52
C VAL A 149 0.88 7.82 -14.65
N GLN A 150 0.47 7.62 -15.89
CA GLN A 150 1.32 7.81 -17.09
C GLN A 150 1.61 9.29 -17.38
N ALA A 151 0.84 10.22 -16.83
CA ALA A 151 1.01 11.66 -17.04
C ALA A 151 2.22 12.22 -16.28
N ASP A 152 3.37 12.26 -16.97
CA ASP A 152 4.65 12.78 -16.48
C ASP A 152 4.69 14.32 -16.39
N SER A 153 4.05 15.02 -17.33
CA SER A 153 4.04 16.48 -17.44
C SER A 153 2.84 17.14 -16.77
N ASN A 154 3.00 18.41 -16.36
CA ASN A 154 1.89 19.21 -15.83
C ASN A 154 0.78 19.41 -16.87
N THR A 155 1.15 19.52 -18.16
CA THR A 155 0.19 19.64 -19.27
C THR A 155 -0.64 18.37 -19.43
N ALA A 156 -0.02 17.19 -19.40
CA ALA A 156 -0.75 15.91 -19.48
C ALA A 156 -1.69 15.74 -18.28
N ARG A 157 -1.22 16.03 -17.05
CA ARG A 157 -2.06 16.00 -15.85
C ARG A 157 -3.25 16.96 -15.98
N LYS A 158 -3.01 18.20 -16.43
CA LYS A 158 -4.08 19.20 -16.62
C LYS A 158 -5.16 18.69 -17.59
N LYS A 159 -4.82 17.93 -18.63
CA LYS A 159 -5.80 17.31 -19.53
C LYS A 159 -6.69 16.31 -18.81
N VAL A 160 -6.13 15.44 -17.97
CA VAL A 160 -6.89 14.47 -17.16
C VAL A 160 -7.82 15.19 -16.18
N PHE A 161 -7.33 16.22 -15.50
CA PHE A 161 -8.16 17.01 -14.58
C PHE A 161 -9.22 17.84 -15.28
N MET A 162 -8.97 18.30 -16.52
CA MET A 162 -10.00 18.93 -17.35
C MET A 162 -11.11 17.94 -17.66
N LYS A 163 -10.78 16.70 -18.06
CA LYS A 163 -11.75 15.62 -18.27
C LYS A 163 -12.59 15.37 -17.01
N LEU A 164 -11.94 15.28 -15.85
CA LEU A 164 -12.63 15.16 -14.54
C LEU A 164 -13.63 16.29 -14.32
N ALA A 165 -13.20 17.54 -14.51
CA ALA A 165 -14.04 18.71 -14.25
C ALA A 165 -15.22 18.84 -15.21
N THR A 166 -15.13 18.33 -16.44
CA THR A 166 -16.16 18.48 -17.48
C THR A 166 -17.13 17.32 -17.59
N GLU A 167 -16.68 16.10 -17.29
CA GLU A 167 -17.46 14.87 -17.51
C GLU A 167 -18.04 14.31 -16.20
N TYR A 168 -17.35 14.45 -15.08
CA TYR A 168 -17.72 13.83 -13.81
C TYR A 168 -18.46 14.80 -12.89
N THR A 169 -19.43 14.29 -12.14
CA THR A 169 -20.15 15.07 -11.11
C THR A 169 -19.23 15.49 -9.96
N ALA A 170 -19.65 16.50 -9.18
CA ALA A 170 -18.92 16.90 -7.99
C ALA A 170 -18.68 15.73 -7.02
N GLU A 171 -19.68 14.85 -6.87
CA GLU A 171 -19.58 13.68 -5.99
C GLU A 171 -18.60 12.63 -6.51
N GLU A 172 -18.61 12.34 -7.81
CA GLU A 172 -17.63 11.44 -8.43
C GLU A 172 -16.20 12.00 -8.32
N GLN A 173 -16.02 13.31 -8.56
CA GLN A 173 -14.73 13.97 -8.40
C GLN A 173 -14.20 13.86 -6.95
N LYS A 174 -15.06 14.06 -5.93
CA LYS A 174 -14.69 13.85 -4.52
C LYS A 174 -14.06 12.47 -4.30
N TRP A 175 -14.73 11.42 -4.76
CA TRP A 175 -14.28 10.04 -4.56
C TRP A 175 -13.02 9.71 -5.36
N ILE A 176 -12.91 10.19 -6.60
CA ILE A 176 -11.70 10.00 -7.41
C ILE A 176 -10.49 10.68 -6.74
N ILE A 177 -10.65 11.90 -6.23
CA ILE A 177 -9.55 12.59 -5.54
C ILE A 177 -9.15 11.87 -4.26
N ARG A 178 -10.09 11.30 -3.52
CA ARG A 178 -9.78 10.44 -2.37
C ARG A 178 -9.01 9.18 -2.76
N VAL A 179 -9.34 8.55 -3.89
CA VAL A 179 -8.57 7.42 -4.45
C VAL A 179 -7.15 7.87 -4.84
N VAL A 180 -7.00 9.02 -5.51
CA VAL A 180 -5.69 9.57 -5.90
C VAL A 180 -4.82 9.89 -4.68
N LEU A 181 -5.42 10.42 -3.62
CA LEU A 181 -4.75 10.68 -2.34
C LEU A 181 -4.52 9.41 -1.50
N LYS A 182 -5.07 8.27 -1.92
CA LYS A 182 -5.06 6.99 -1.20
C LYS A 182 -5.66 7.06 0.20
N ASP A 183 -6.66 7.91 0.39
CA ASP A 183 -7.41 8.04 1.65
C ASP A 183 -8.91 8.28 1.36
N LEU A 184 -9.70 7.21 1.45
CA LEU A 184 -11.15 7.27 1.26
C LEU A 184 -11.92 7.93 2.40
N LYS A 185 -11.34 8.03 3.60
CA LYS A 185 -11.99 8.56 4.80
C LYS A 185 -13.37 7.94 5.12
N ILE A 186 -13.60 6.68 4.74
CA ILE A 186 -14.85 5.96 5.02
C ILE A 186 -14.89 5.30 6.40
N GLY A 187 -13.82 5.43 7.19
CA GLY A 187 -13.74 4.88 8.55
C GLY A 187 -13.85 3.35 8.59
N LEU A 188 -13.26 2.68 7.60
CA LEU A 188 -13.08 1.23 7.56
C LEU A 188 -11.59 0.91 7.51
N ARG A 189 -11.19 -0.05 8.33
CA ARG A 189 -9.85 -0.64 8.31
C ARG A 189 -9.77 -1.66 7.18
N HIS A 190 -8.64 -1.72 6.48
CA HIS A 190 -8.47 -2.60 5.33
C HIS A 190 -8.50 -4.07 5.72
N GLU A 191 -8.01 -4.40 6.91
CA GLU A 191 -8.03 -5.74 7.48
C GLU A 191 -9.46 -6.26 7.60
N ARG A 192 -10.42 -5.41 8.00
CA ARG A 192 -11.84 -5.77 8.08
C ARG A 192 -12.45 -6.00 6.71
N VAL A 193 -12.06 -5.21 5.71
CA VAL A 193 -12.54 -5.37 4.33
C VAL A 193 -11.99 -6.67 3.74
N LEU A 194 -10.69 -6.94 3.88
CA LEU A 194 -10.07 -8.18 3.40
C LEU A 194 -10.65 -9.42 4.09
N GLN A 195 -10.75 -9.43 5.43
CA GLN A 195 -11.38 -10.54 6.17
C GLN A 195 -12.83 -10.80 5.75
N PHE A 196 -13.55 -9.75 5.36
CA PHE A 196 -14.92 -9.88 4.89
C PHE A 196 -15.01 -10.51 3.49
N ILE A 197 -14.03 -10.25 2.62
CA ILE A 197 -13.91 -10.89 1.31
C ILE A 197 -13.57 -12.37 1.49
N HIS A 198 -12.53 -12.65 2.28
CA HIS A 198 -12.09 -14.02 2.57
C HIS A 198 -11.40 -14.08 3.93
N PRO A 199 -11.65 -15.12 4.76
CA PRO A 199 -11.00 -15.27 6.06
C PRO A 199 -9.46 -15.20 5.99
N ASP A 200 -8.88 -15.78 4.94
CA ASP A 200 -7.43 -15.87 4.75
C ASP A 200 -6.86 -14.72 3.89
N ALA A 201 -7.68 -13.75 3.44
CA ALA A 201 -7.22 -12.67 2.56
C ALA A 201 -6.15 -11.80 3.19
N MET A 202 -6.26 -11.51 4.48
CA MET A 202 -5.24 -10.72 5.19
C MET A 202 -3.90 -11.47 5.25
N GLU A 203 -3.96 -12.78 5.48
CA GLU A 203 -2.77 -13.61 5.51
C GLU A 203 -2.12 -13.69 4.13
N MET A 204 -2.88 -13.97 3.07
CA MET A 204 -2.36 -13.96 1.71
C MET A 204 -1.76 -12.60 1.35
N TYR A 205 -2.45 -11.49 1.63
CA TYR A 205 -1.94 -10.15 1.36
C TYR A 205 -0.62 -9.88 2.09
N ASN A 206 -0.48 -10.30 3.35
CA ASN A 206 0.78 -10.14 4.08
C ASN A 206 1.92 -10.93 3.44
N HIS A 207 1.65 -12.11 2.88
CA HIS A 207 2.67 -12.95 2.23
C HIS A 207 3.00 -12.53 0.79
N THR A 208 2.08 -11.90 0.07
CA THR A 208 2.26 -11.58 -1.36
C THR A 208 2.39 -10.09 -1.65
N ASN A 209 1.92 -9.24 -0.73
CA ASN A 209 1.76 -7.79 -0.91
C ASN A 209 0.98 -7.43 -2.20
N ASP A 210 0.13 -8.34 -2.68
CA ASP A 210 -0.53 -8.28 -3.97
C ASP A 210 -2.05 -8.38 -3.79
N LEU A 211 -2.72 -7.25 -3.94
CA LEU A 211 -4.18 -7.15 -3.84
C LEU A 211 -4.88 -7.81 -5.03
N HIS A 212 -4.27 -7.82 -6.22
CA HIS A 212 -4.81 -8.49 -7.39
C HIS A 212 -4.87 -9.99 -7.13
N LYS A 213 -3.76 -10.59 -6.70
CA LYS A 213 -3.69 -12.01 -6.36
C LYS A 213 -4.70 -12.42 -5.30
N VAL A 214 -4.88 -11.59 -4.26
CA VAL A 214 -5.91 -11.82 -3.23
C VAL A 214 -7.32 -11.86 -3.83
N CYS A 215 -7.65 -10.93 -4.73
CA CYS A 215 -8.97 -10.88 -5.35
C CYS A 215 -9.19 -11.99 -6.39
N THR A 216 -8.12 -12.44 -7.08
CA THR A 216 -8.23 -13.49 -8.10
C THR A 216 -8.27 -14.89 -7.50
N ASP A 217 -7.46 -15.15 -6.48
CA ASP A 217 -7.24 -16.51 -5.97
C ASP A 217 -8.22 -16.87 -4.84
N LEU A 218 -8.67 -15.87 -4.06
CA LEU A 218 -9.57 -16.07 -2.92
C LEU A 218 -11.02 -15.70 -3.22
N ARG A 219 -11.52 -16.14 -4.37
CA ARG A 219 -12.92 -15.92 -4.77
C ARG A 219 -13.90 -16.83 -4.03
N ASN A 220 -13.46 -18.02 -3.67
CA ASN A 220 -14.28 -19.03 -3.00
C ASN A 220 -13.85 -19.16 -1.53
N SER A 221 -14.74 -18.78 -0.61
CA SER A 221 -14.51 -18.84 0.84
C SER A 221 -14.34 -20.24 1.43
N ALA A 222 -14.66 -21.29 0.65
CA ALA A 222 -14.40 -22.67 1.03
C ALA A 222 -12.94 -23.10 0.78
N VAL A 223 -12.21 -22.40 -0.10
CA VAL A 223 -10.82 -22.72 -0.44
C VAL A 223 -9.89 -22.00 0.52
N ARG A 224 -9.03 -22.75 1.21
CA ARG A 224 -8.08 -22.18 2.19
C ARG A 224 -6.74 -21.87 1.55
N TYR A 225 -6.19 -20.73 1.93
CA TYR A 225 -4.84 -20.34 1.54
C TYR A 225 -3.80 -21.16 2.32
N VAL A 226 -2.79 -21.67 1.62
CA VAL A 226 -1.62 -22.28 2.24
C VAL A 226 -0.44 -21.34 2.06
N PRO A 227 0.07 -20.71 3.14
CA PRO A 227 1.19 -19.78 3.04
C PRO A 227 2.45 -20.45 2.50
N GLN A 228 3.03 -19.85 1.47
CA GLN A 228 4.36 -20.19 0.96
C GLN A 228 5.14 -18.88 0.76
N LEU A 229 6.39 -18.90 1.20
CA LEU A 229 7.36 -17.81 1.02
C LEU A 229 8.48 -18.33 0.13
N GLU A 230 8.71 -17.66 -0.98
CA GLU A 230 9.80 -17.95 -1.91
C GLU A 230 10.69 -16.73 -2.10
N PRO A 231 12.00 -16.90 -2.38
CA PRO A 231 12.85 -15.77 -2.77
C PRO A 231 12.24 -14.98 -3.93
N PHE A 232 12.34 -13.66 -3.85
CA PHE A 232 11.78 -12.67 -4.77
C PHE A 232 10.27 -12.45 -4.66
N GLN A 233 9.60 -13.13 -3.72
CA GLN A 233 8.25 -12.80 -3.32
C GLN A 233 8.26 -11.66 -2.30
N VAL A 234 7.60 -10.55 -2.62
CA VAL A 234 7.47 -9.42 -1.70
C VAL A 234 6.43 -9.76 -0.63
N PHE A 235 6.81 -9.68 0.64
CA PHE A 235 5.90 -9.84 1.79
C PHE A 235 6.01 -8.65 2.74
N THR A 236 5.06 -8.53 3.67
CA THR A 236 5.04 -7.51 4.71
C THR A 236 5.83 -8.01 5.93
N PRO A 237 6.98 -7.39 6.29
CA PRO A 237 7.77 -7.83 7.43
C PRO A 237 7.03 -7.67 8.75
N MET A 238 7.40 -8.47 9.74
CA MET A 238 6.84 -8.40 11.10
C MET A 238 7.12 -7.03 11.73
N LEU A 239 6.14 -6.51 12.47
CA LEU A 239 6.25 -5.24 13.19
C LEU A 239 6.33 -5.47 14.70
N ALA A 240 7.08 -4.61 15.39
CA ALA A 240 7.13 -4.60 16.85
C ALA A 240 5.96 -3.79 17.44
N LYS A 241 5.28 -4.34 18.44
CA LYS A 241 4.33 -3.61 19.28
C LYS A 241 5.11 -2.86 20.37
N ARG A 242 4.75 -1.61 20.64
CA ARG A 242 5.28 -0.88 21.79
C ARG A 242 4.68 -1.45 23.07
N VAL A 243 5.53 -1.82 24.02
CA VAL A 243 5.16 -2.36 25.33
C VAL A 243 5.90 -1.56 26.39
N ASN A 244 5.27 -1.29 27.53
CA ASN A 244 5.94 -0.63 28.64
C ASN A 244 6.92 -1.59 29.32
N PHE A 245 7.97 -1.04 29.93
CA PHE A 245 8.89 -1.84 30.74
C PHE A 245 8.13 -2.51 31.90
N GLY A 246 8.34 -3.81 32.11
CA GLY A 246 7.61 -4.62 33.09
C GLY A 246 6.38 -5.35 32.52
N GLU A 247 5.70 -4.79 31.52
CA GLU A 247 4.60 -5.46 30.81
C GLU A 247 5.12 -6.42 29.71
N CYS A 248 6.40 -6.36 29.37
CA CYS A 248 7.00 -7.23 28.35
C CYS A 248 6.95 -8.71 28.75
N ILE A 249 7.16 -9.04 30.03
CA ILE A 249 7.19 -10.41 30.55
C ILE A 249 5.80 -11.06 30.48
N SER A 250 4.75 -10.31 30.87
CA SER A 250 3.38 -10.80 30.74
C SER A 250 2.95 -10.91 29.28
N ALA A 251 3.41 -10.00 28.40
CA ALA A 251 3.10 -10.05 26.98
C ALA A 251 3.67 -11.29 26.26
N ILE A 252 4.75 -11.88 26.78
CA ILE A 252 5.37 -13.11 26.27
C ILE A 252 4.93 -14.36 27.05
N ASN A 253 3.93 -14.24 27.93
CA ASN A 253 3.41 -15.34 28.77
C ASN A 253 4.51 -16.09 29.54
N ASP A 254 5.49 -15.35 30.08
CA ASP A 254 6.62 -15.91 30.84
C ASP A 254 7.47 -16.94 30.05
N ASP A 255 7.40 -16.95 28.71
CA ASP A 255 8.19 -17.83 27.86
C ASP A 255 9.62 -17.30 27.63
N VAL A 256 10.51 -18.15 27.14
CA VAL A 256 11.89 -17.80 26.79
C VAL A 256 11.90 -16.82 25.62
N PHE A 257 12.62 -15.71 25.77
CA PHE A 257 12.75 -14.68 24.75
C PHE A 257 14.19 -14.22 24.59
N VAL A 258 14.48 -13.60 23.43
CA VAL A 258 15.78 -12.99 23.12
C VAL A 258 15.66 -11.48 23.18
N VAL A 259 16.72 -10.81 23.64
CA VAL A 259 16.83 -9.35 23.61
C VAL A 259 17.89 -8.97 22.58
N GLU A 260 17.51 -8.17 21.61
CA GLU A 260 18.40 -7.67 20.56
C GLU A 260 18.42 -6.14 20.57
N PRO A 261 19.56 -5.50 20.26
CA PRO A 261 19.62 -4.05 20.12
C PRO A 261 18.76 -3.62 18.92
N LYS A 262 17.85 -2.67 19.15
CA LYS A 262 17.09 -2.05 18.06
C LYS A 262 18.01 -1.13 17.27
N LEU A 263 18.43 -1.59 16.10
CA LEU A 263 19.18 -0.78 15.15
C LEU A 263 18.29 0.33 14.55
N ASP A 264 18.90 1.47 14.25
CA ASP A 264 18.24 2.65 13.68
C ASP A 264 18.69 2.88 12.23
N GLY A 265 18.20 2.02 11.34
CA GLY A 265 18.54 2.02 9.93
C GLY A 265 17.31 1.89 9.04
N GLU A 266 17.52 1.34 7.84
CA GLU A 266 16.44 1.03 6.92
C GLU A 266 16.16 -0.48 6.93
N ARG A 267 14.97 -0.87 7.36
CA ARG A 267 14.52 -2.27 7.31
C ARG A 267 14.51 -2.78 5.87
N ILE A 268 15.29 -3.82 5.60
CA ILE A 268 15.46 -4.44 4.29
C ILE A 268 15.40 -5.96 4.41
N THR A 269 14.53 -6.59 3.62
CA THR A 269 14.61 -8.03 3.37
C THR A 269 15.51 -8.28 2.16
N CYS A 270 16.49 -9.17 2.32
CA CYS A 270 17.43 -9.58 1.27
C CYS A 270 17.03 -10.97 0.78
N HIS A 271 16.60 -11.05 -0.46
CA HIS A 271 16.19 -12.27 -1.13
C HIS A 271 17.36 -12.78 -1.96
N VAL A 272 17.74 -14.03 -1.78
CA VAL A 272 18.85 -14.67 -2.50
C VAL A 272 18.33 -15.91 -3.21
N LYS A 273 18.56 -15.96 -4.53
CA LYS A 273 18.28 -17.13 -5.35
C LYS A 273 19.45 -17.38 -6.30
N GLY A 274 20.22 -18.43 -6.06
CA GLY A 274 21.47 -18.68 -6.76
C GLY A 274 22.46 -17.50 -6.65
N LYS A 275 22.68 -16.76 -7.75
CA LYS A 275 23.57 -15.57 -7.79
C LYS A 275 22.81 -14.25 -7.87
N GLU A 276 21.49 -14.30 -7.85
CA GLU A 276 20.63 -13.13 -7.87
C GLU A 276 20.27 -12.72 -6.45
N VAL A 277 20.29 -11.41 -6.20
CA VAL A 277 19.99 -10.83 -4.90
C VAL A 277 19.06 -9.66 -5.10
N GLN A 278 17.95 -9.62 -4.35
CA GLN A 278 17.04 -8.49 -4.32
C GLN A 278 16.93 -7.91 -2.91
N TYR A 279 16.83 -6.59 -2.83
CA TYR A 279 16.68 -5.85 -1.58
C TYR A 279 15.32 -5.16 -1.59
N ILE A 280 14.42 -5.60 -0.71
CA ILE A 280 13.05 -5.11 -0.64
C ILE A 280 12.86 -4.39 0.68
N SER A 281 12.40 -3.14 0.63
CA SER A 281 12.14 -2.34 1.83
C SER A 281 10.91 -2.83 2.59
N ARG A 282 10.73 -2.35 3.82
CA ARG A 282 9.52 -2.58 4.63
C ARG A 282 8.21 -2.36 3.86
N ASN A 283 8.18 -1.41 2.93
CA ASN A 283 6.98 -1.06 2.18
C ASN A 283 6.84 -1.82 0.85
N GLY A 284 7.71 -2.80 0.57
CA GLY A 284 7.71 -3.57 -0.67
C GLY A 284 8.42 -2.89 -1.84
N THR A 285 9.14 -1.79 -1.62
CA THR A 285 9.87 -1.11 -2.70
C THR A 285 11.17 -1.85 -2.99
N ASN A 286 11.48 -2.07 -4.27
CA ASN A 286 12.72 -2.71 -4.69
C ASN A 286 13.88 -1.69 -4.72
N TYR A 287 14.87 -1.88 -3.84
CA TYR A 287 16.10 -1.10 -3.70
C TYR A 287 17.33 -1.81 -4.28
N THR A 288 17.12 -2.84 -5.11
CA THR A 288 18.22 -3.66 -5.65
C THR A 288 19.21 -2.84 -6.46
N GLU A 289 18.72 -1.86 -7.22
CA GLU A 289 19.61 -0.94 -7.95
C GLU A 289 20.41 -0.02 -7.04
N ASN A 290 19.89 0.30 -5.85
CA ASN A 290 20.53 1.19 -4.89
C ASN A 290 21.61 0.47 -4.07
N TYR A 291 21.30 -0.72 -3.56
CA TYR A 291 22.18 -1.45 -2.64
C TYR A 291 22.98 -2.57 -3.30
N GLY A 292 22.46 -3.13 -4.40
CA GLY A 292 23.08 -4.25 -5.12
C GLY A 292 24.55 -4.04 -5.47
N PRO A 293 24.94 -2.91 -6.09
CA PRO A 293 26.33 -2.68 -6.46
C PRO A 293 27.33 -2.77 -5.30
N SER A 294 26.92 -2.34 -4.11
CA SER A 294 27.81 -2.30 -2.93
C SER A 294 27.68 -3.52 -2.02
N ILE A 295 26.48 -4.07 -1.83
CA ILE A 295 26.21 -5.08 -0.79
C ILE A 295 26.19 -6.50 -1.34
N LYS A 296 25.79 -6.71 -2.60
CA LYS A 296 25.62 -8.04 -3.20
C LYS A 296 26.87 -8.93 -3.08
N PRO A 297 28.10 -8.45 -3.36
CA PRO A 297 29.29 -9.30 -3.25
C PRO A 297 29.52 -9.78 -1.81
N HIS A 298 29.28 -8.91 -0.83
CA HIS A 298 29.42 -9.24 0.59
C HIS A 298 28.39 -10.28 1.02
N VAL A 299 27.11 -10.10 0.69
CA VAL A 299 26.05 -11.08 1.00
C VAL A 299 26.40 -12.46 0.44
N LEU A 300 26.74 -12.56 -0.84
CA LEU A 300 27.04 -13.85 -1.48
C LEU A 300 28.29 -14.52 -0.91
N SER A 301 29.28 -13.75 -0.44
CA SER A 301 30.50 -14.31 0.18
C SER A 301 30.29 -14.86 1.60
N GLN A 302 29.22 -14.45 2.28
CA GLN A 302 28.91 -14.89 3.64
C GLN A 302 27.91 -16.06 3.69
N LEU A 303 27.32 -16.42 2.54
CA LEU A 303 26.37 -17.53 2.43
C LEU A 303 27.05 -18.81 1.98
N GLU A 304 26.52 -19.95 2.42
CA GLU A 304 26.90 -21.25 1.89
C GLU A 304 26.51 -21.35 0.40
N LEU A 305 27.37 -22.03 -0.38
CA LEU A 305 27.16 -22.18 -1.81
C LEU A 305 25.87 -22.95 -2.10
N GLY A 306 25.01 -22.39 -2.95
CA GLY A 306 23.78 -23.04 -3.41
C GLY A 306 22.58 -22.89 -2.47
N VAL A 307 22.66 -22.05 -1.44
CA VAL A 307 21.52 -21.77 -0.56
C VAL A 307 20.68 -20.62 -1.10
N ASP A 308 19.41 -20.92 -1.36
CA ASP A 308 18.36 -19.94 -1.59
C ASP A 308 17.76 -19.53 -0.23
N CYS A 309 17.67 -18.23 0.05
CA CYS A 309 17.19 -17.74 1.35
C CYS A 309 16.56 -16.36 1.28
N ILE A 310 15.84 -16.03 2.36
CA ILE A 310 15.34 -14.69 2.65
C ILE A 310 15.92 -14.30 4.00
N LEU A 311 16.66 -13.20 4.02
CA LEU A 311 17.20 -12.60 5.25
C LEU A 311 16.39 -11.34 5.57
N ASP A 312 16.08 -11.14 6.85
CA ASP A 312 15.37 -9.96 7.32
C ASP A 312 16.24 -9.21 8.33
N GLY A 313 16.45 -7.93 8.11
CA GLY A 313 17.44 -7.16 8.87
C GLY A 313 17.46 -5.69 8.53
N GLU A 314 18.51 -5.01 8.99
CA GLU A 314 18.61 -3.56 8.94
C GLU A 314 19.81 -3.13 8.07
N MET A 315 19.56 -2.24 7.12
CA MET A 315 20.61 -1.55 6.37
C MET A 315 21.11 -0.36 7.19
N MET A 316 22.41 -0.30 7.43
CA MET A 316 23.07 0.65 8.31
C MET A 316 24.20 1.39 7.59
N MET A 317 24.55 2.58 8.07
CA MET A 317 25.76 3.28 7.67
C MET A 317 26.87 3.05 8.70
N TRP A 318 28.05 2.70 8.21
CA TRP A 318 29.25 2.50 9.01
C TRP A 318 30.34 3.48 8.61
N ASP A 319 30.96 4.09 9.61
CA ASP A 319 32.10 4.98 9.46
C ASP A 319 33.39 4.25 9.80
N ASN A 320 34.27 4.07 8.81
CA ASN A 320 35.57 3.42 8.97
C ASN A 320 36.62 4.29 9.65
N THR A 321 36.42 5.61 9.73
CA THR A 321 37.33 6.52 10.43
C THR A 321 37.02 6.55 11.93
N GLU A 322 35.74 6.64 12.27
CA GLU A 322 35.29 6.73 13.66
C GLU A 322 34.84 5.39 14.25
N TYR A 323 34.84 4.31 13.46
CA TYR A 323 34.44 2.95 13.84
C TYR A 323 33.07 2.91 14.53
N ARG A 324 32.10 3.64 13.99
CA ARG A 324 30.75 3.73 14.55
C ARG A 324 29.65 3.72 13.51
N LEU A 325 28.47 3.33 13.95
CA LEU A 325 27.23 3.47 13.19
C LEU A 325 26.87 4.96 13.09
N ARG A 326 26.41 5.37 11.91
CA ARG A 326 25.93 6.72 11.63
C ARG A 326 24.41 6.75 11.53
N GLU A 327 23.87 7.96 11.65
CA GLU A 327 22.43 8.21 11.62
C GLU A 327 21.80 7.86 10.27
N PHE A 328 20.54 7.41 10.31
CA PHE A 328 19.73 6.98 9.17
C PHE A 328 19.75 7.92 7.95
N GLY A 329 19.77 9.24 8.17
CA GLY A 329 19.67 10.24 7.09
C GLY A 329 20.79 10.20 6.03
N LEU A 330 21.90 9.50 6.30
CA LEU A 330 23.05 9.39 5.40
C LEU A 330 22.95 8.21 4.40
N LEU A 331 22.06 7.23 4.63
CA LEU A 331 21.93 6.01 3.82
C LEU A 331 21.64 6.31 2.35
N THR A 332 20.54 7.04 2.08
CA THR A 332 20.09 7.31 0.71
C THR A 332 21.09 8.14 -0.08
N ASN A 333 21.73 9.13 0.56
CA ASN A 333 22.73 9.98 -0.08
C ASN A 333 23.97 9.18 -0.46
N THR A 334 24.42 8.28 0.42
CA THR A 334 25.61 7.46 0.18
C THR A 334 25.36 6.40 -0.89
N ALA A 335 24.21 5.71 -0.86
CA ALA A 335 23.83 4.78 -1.92
C ALA A 335 23.79 5.46 -3.30
N ASN A 336 23.24 6.68 -3.37
CA ASN A 336 23.23 7.48 -4.60
C ASN A 336 24.64 7.91 -5.05
N ALA A 337 25.55 8.20 -4.12
CA ALA A 337 26.93 8.57 -4.41
C ALA A 337 27.74 7.36 -4.92
N ALA A 338 27.60 6.20 -4.27
CA ALA A 338 28.19 4.93 -4.69
C ALA A 338 27.75 4.55 -6.11
N ARG A 339 26.45 4.68 -6.42
CA ARG A 339 25.92 4.44 -7.78
C ARG A 339 26.53 5.37 -8.84
N LYS A 340 26.89 6.60 -8.46
CA LYS A 340 27.52 7.59 -9.36
C LYS A 340 29.05 7.44 -9.45
N GLY A 341 29.63 6.39 -8.86
CA GLY A 341 31.08 6.19 -8.80
C GLY A 341 31.81 7.25 -7.96
N ARG A 342 31.10 7.94 -7.07
CA ARG A 342 31.64 8.96 -6.16
C ARG A 342 31.62 8.43 -4.72
N SER A 343 32.23 7.27 -4.50
CA SER A 343 32.33 6.71 -3.15
C SER A 343 33.14 7.65 -2.26
N ASN A 344 32.52 8.18 -1.20
CA ASN A 344 33.24 8.84 -0.12
C ASN A 344 33.93 7.75 0.72
N GLU A 345 35.26 7.74 0.70
CA GLU A 345 36.07 6.65 1.26
C GLU A 345 36.00 6.37 2.78
N PRO A 346 35.44 7.21 3.69
CA PRO A 346 35.28 6.74 5.07
C PRO A 346 33.95 6.01 5.34
N MET A 347 32.95 6.05 4.45
CA MET A 347 31.60 5.56 4.77
C MET A 347 31.16 4.39 3.91
N VAL A 348 30.80 3.27 4.54
CA VAL A 348 30.32 2.06 3.89
C VAL A 348 28.93 1.67 4.39
N MET A 349 28.15 1.00 3.54
CA MET A 349 26.86 0.44 3.92
C MET A 349 27.07 -0.95 4.54
N LEU A 350 26.37 -1.23 5.63
CA LEU A 350 26.34 -2.54 6.28
C LEU A 350 24.93 -3.11 6.22
N CYS A 351 24.82 -4.41 5.97
CA CYS A 351 23.56 -5.12 6.04
C CYS A 351 23.59 -6.05 7.24
N CYS A 352 22.94 -5.65 8.33
CA CYS A 352 22.88 -6.39 9.58
C CYS A 352 21.72 -7.39 9.52
N MET A 353 22.04 -8.65 9.20
CA MET A 353 21.07 -9.74 9.12
C MET A 353 21.20 -10.63 10.36
N GLY A 354 20.07 -11.03 10.94
CA GLY A 354 20.04 -11.92 12.10
C GLY A 354 20.70 -13.26 11.79
N ARG A 355 21.55 -13.75 12.69
CA ARG A 355 22.09 -15.11 12.60
C ARG A 355 20.98 -16.08 13.00
N GLY A 356 20.55 -16.95 12.10
CA GLY A 356 19.57 -17.99 12.43
C GLY A 356 20.02 -18.78 13.65
N LEU A 357 19.17 -18.83 14.69
CA LEU A 357 19.44 -19.70 15.84
C LEU A 357 19.52 -21.15 15.34
N PRO A 358 20.53 -21.93 15.75
CA PRO A 358 20.55 -23.35 15.40
C PRO A 358 19.27 -24.00 15.92
N ARG A 359 18.52 -24.66 15.02
CA ARG A 359 17.39 -25.50 15.43
C ARG A 359 17.94 -26.52 16.43
N ARG A 360 17.49 -26.47 17.69
CA ARG A 360 17.77 -27.54 18.66
C ARG A 360 17.27 -28.84 18.02
N ARG A 361 18.19 -29.76 17.71
CA ARG A 361 17.80 -31.15 17.48
C ARG A 361 17.14 -31.61 18.78
N SER A 362 15.90 -32.08 18.70
CA SER A 362 15.31 -32.84 19.80
C SER A 362 16.21 -34.04 20.03
N GLU A 363 16.96 -34.04 21.13
CA GLU A 363 17.61 -35.25 21.61
C GLU A 363 16.49 -36.24 21.94
N SER A 364 16.31 -37.23 21.07
CA SER A 364 15.50 -38.39 21.35
C SER A 364 16.11 -39.11 22.55
N GLU A 365 15.30 -39.30 23.59
CA GLU A 365 15.57 -40.17 24.74
C GLU A 365 16.13 -41.52 24.28
N THR A 366 17.43 -41.71 24.38
CA THR A 366 18.00 -43.05 24.54
C THR A 366 17.82 -43.41 26.01
N THR A 367 16.72 -44.09 26.31
CA THR A 367 16.60 -44.89 27.53
C THR A 367 17.59 -46.04 27.41
N ASP A 368 18.71 -45.89 28.11
CA ASP A 368 19.70 -46.94 28.28
C ASP A 368 19.13 -48.00 29.23
N THR A 369 18.69 -49.12 28.67
CA THR A 369 18.40 -50.34 29.42
C THR A 369 19.67 -51.18 29.52
N GLY A 370 20.33 -51.10 30.66
CA GLY A 370 21.34 -52.04 31.15
C GLY A 370 21.65 -51.67 32.60
N GLY A 371 21.32 -52.44 33.63
CA GLY A 371 21.58 -53.86 33.76
C GLY A 371 22.79 -54.05 34.68
N PHE A 372 22.62 -53.78 35.98
CA PHE A 372 23.01 -54.60 37.14
C PHE A 372 22.55 -53.93 38.44
#